data_AF-A0A212CTF3-F1
#
_entry.id   AF-A0A212CTF3-F1
#
_cell.length_a   1.000
_cell.length_b   1.000
_cell.length_c   1.000
_cell.angle_alpha   90.00
_cell.angle_beta   90.00
_cell.angle_gamma   90.00
#
_symmetry.space_group_name_H-M   'P 1'
#
loop_
_entity.id
_entity.type
_entity.pdbx_description
1 polymer ?
#
loop_
_entity_poly.entity_id
_entity_poly.type
_entity_poly.pdbx_seq_one_letter_code
_entity_poly.pdbx_strand_id
1 'polypeptide(L)'
;MRCLAARVNYKTLIIICALFTLVTVLLWNKCSSDKAIQVPRHLSSGFRVDALEKRAAASESNNYVNHMAKQSEEAFPQEQQKAPPVVGGFINNGASKVLGLKYEEIDCLINDEHTIKGRREGNEVFLPFTWVEKYFDVYGKVVQYDGYDRFEFSHSYSKVYAQRAPYHPDGVFMSFEGYNVEVRDRVKCISGVEGVPLSTQWGPQGYFYPIQIAQYGLSHYSKNLTEKPPHIEVYETAEDRDKNSKPNDWTVPKGCFMASVADKSRFTNVKQFIAPETSEGVSLQLGNTKDFIISFDLKFLTNGSVSVVLETTEKNQLFTVHYVSNTQLIAFKERDIYYGIGPRTSWSTVTRDLVTDLRKGVGLSNTKAVKPTRIMPKKVVRLVAKGKGFLDNITISTTAHMAAFFAASDWLVRNQDEKGGWPIMVTRKLGEGFKSLEPGWYSAMAQGQAISTLVRAYLLTKDHIFLNSALRATAPYKFLSEQHGVKAVFMNKHDWYEEYPTTPSSFVLNGFMYSLIGLYDLKETAGEKLGKEARSLYERGMESLKAMLPLYDTGSGTIYDLRHFMLGIAPNLARWDYHTTHINQLQLLSTIDESPIFKEFVKRWKSYLKGSRAKHN
;
A
#
# COMPACT_ATOMS: atom_id res chain seq x y z
N MET A 1 -5.24 19.88 35.78
CA MET A 1 -5.62 21.21 36.33
C MET A 1 -6.97 21.61 35.76
N ARG A 2 -7.74 22.37 36.55
CA ARG A 2 -9.22 22.49 36.55
C ARG A 2 -9.87 22.96 35.24
N CYS A 3 -11.04 22.37 34.94
CA CYS A 3 -11.98 22.77 33.89
C CYS A 3 -12.49 24.21 34.08
N LEU A 4 -12.47 24.99 33.01
CA LEU A 4 -13.29 26.20 32.85
C LEU A 4 -14.28 25.94 31.70
N ALA A 5 -15.46 25.43 32.04
CA ALA A 5 -16.59 25.37 31.14
C ALA A 5 -17.31 26.73 31.17
N ALA A 6 -17.03 27.59 30.20
CA ALA A 6 -17.79 28.81 29.98
C ALA A 6 -19.19 28.44 29.46
N ARG A 7 -20.22 28.63 30.29
CA ARG A 7 -21.63 28.52 29.89
C ARG A 7 -21.97 29.70 28.99
N VAL A 8 -21.97 29.48 27.67
CA VAL A 8 -22.49 30.45 26.69
C VAL A 8 -24.02 30.42 26.75
N ASN A 9 -24.63 31.58 27.02
CA ASN A 9 -26.08 31.75 27.07
C ASN A 9 -26.69 31.48 25.68
N TYR A 10 -27.78 30.70 25.60
CA TYR A 10 -28.42 30.31 24.34
C TYR A 10 -28.81 31.52 23.46
N LYS A 11 -29.14 32.66 24.08
CA LYS A 11 -29.42 33.91 23.36
C LYS A 11 -28.19 34.43 22.60
N THR A 12 -27.00 34.30 23.17
CA THR A 12 -25.73 34.68 22.53
C THR A 12 -25.40 33.75 21.37
N LEU A 13 -25.71 32.45 21.48
CA LEU A 13 -25.51 31.48 20.40
C LEU A 13 -26.40 31.79 19.19
N ILE A 14 -27.66 32.16 19.41
CA ILE A 14 -28.60 32.55 18.34
C ILE A 14 -28.08 33.80 17.60
N ILE A 15 -27.57 34.80 18.32
CA ILE A 15 -27.01 36.01 17.71
C ILE A 15 -25.76 35.70 16.88
N ILE A 16 -24.87 34.82 17.38
CA ILE A 16 -23.67 34.40 16.64
C ILE A 16 -24.06 33.63 15.38
N CYS A 17 -25.04 32.74 15.45
CA CYS A 17 -25.55 32.01 14.29
C CYS A 17 -26.18 32.94 13.25
N ALA A 18 -26.96 33.94 13.68
CA ALA A 18 -27.56 34.94 12.79
C ALA A 18 -26.51 35.84 12.11
N LEU A 19 -25.43 36.19 12.82
CA LEU A 19 -24.31 36.94 12.24
C LEU A 19 -23.54 36.10 11.21
N PHE A 20 -23.33 34.81 11.48
CA PHE A 20 -22.65 33.91 10.55
C PHE A 20 -23.47 33.67 9.26
N THR A 21 -24.80 33.56 9.35
CA THR A 21 -25.66 33.46 8.18
C THR A 21 -25.69 34.76 7.37
N LEU A 22 -25.69 35.92 8.02
CA LEU A 22 -25.62 37.21 7.32
C LEU A 22 -24.29 37.37 6.55
N VAL A 23 -23.16 37.00 7.18
CA VAL A 23 -21.83 37.07 6.56
C VAL A 23 -21.72 36.10 5.38
N THR A 24 -22.27 34.89 5.49
CA THR A 24 -22.26 33.91 4.38
C THR A 24 -23.12 34.36 3.21
N VAL A 25 -24.28 34.98 3.43
CA VAL A 25 -25.11 35.56 2.36
C VAL A 25 -24.41 36.74 1.68
N LEU A 26 -23.74 37.61 2.45
CA LEU A 26 -22.98 38.75 1.91
C LEU A 26 -21.75 38.31 1.09
N LEU A 27 -21.08 37.24 1.51
CA LEU A 27 -19.96 36.66 0.75
C LEU A 27 -20.44 35.94 -0.53
N TRP A 28 -21.63 35.33 -0.52
CA TRP A 28 -22.21 34.68 -1.70
C TRP A 28 -22.61 35.71 -2.78
N ASN A 29 -23.20 36.84 -2.38
CA ASN A 29 -23.56 37.91 -3.33
C ASN A 29 -22.36 38.65 -3.93
N LYS A 30 -21.17 38.59 -3.31
CA LYS A 30 -19.94 39.19 -3.84
C LYS A 30 -19.19 38.31 -4.85
N CYS A 31 -19.49 37.01 -4.92
CA CYS A 31 -18.86 36.08 -5.86
C CYS A 31 -19.65 35.84 -7.17
N SER A 32 -20.86 36.42 -7.32
CA SER A 32 -21.72 36.18 -8.50
C SER A 32 -21.70 37.30 -9.54
N SER A 33 -20.77 38.26 -9.44
CA SER A 33 -20.63 39.32 -10.44
C SER A 33 -19.17 39.45 -10.87
N ASP A 34 -18.76 38.66 -11.87
CA ASP A 34 -17.75 39.13 -12.82
C ASP A 34 -18.02 38.60 -14.23
N LYS A 35 -17.86 39.54 -15.16
CA LYS A 35 -18.34 39.56 -16.54
C LYS A 35 -17.51 38.66 -17.47
N ALA A 36 -18.22 38.01 -18.39
CA ALA A 36 -17.66 37.34 -19.56
C ALA A 36 -16.92 38.35 -20.47
N ILE A 37 -15.67 38.03 -20.82
CA ILE A 37 -14.89 38.72 -21.85
C ILE A 37 -14.92 37.85 -23.12
N GLN A 38 -15.57 38.36 -24.17
CA GLN A 38 -15.49 37.89 -25.55
C GLN A 38 -14.42 38.67 -26.31
N VAL A 39 -13.52 37.98 -27.04
CA VAL A 39 -12.76 38.53 -28.20
C VAL A 39 -12.47 37.36 -29.20
N PRO A 40 -12.47 37.57 -30.53
CA PRO A 40 -13.03 36.64 -31.51
C PRO A 40 -12.04 35.81 -32.36
N ARG A 41 -12.62 34.82 -33.08
CA ARG A 41 -12.03 34.05 -34.19
C ARG A 41 -11.95 34.89 -35.46
N HIS A 42 -10.83 34.79 -36.20
CA HIS A 42 -10.81 34.96 -37.65
C HIS A 42 -9.64 34.21 -38.35
N LEU A 43 -10.05 33.44 -39.37
CA LEU A 43 -9.46 33.12 -40.70
C LEU A 43 -8.01 32.59 -40.87
N SER A 44 -7.96 31.30 -41.25
CA SER A 44 -7.42 30.72 -42.52
C SER A 44 -6.21 31.32 -43.25
N SER A 45 -5.17 30.49 -43.42
CA SER A 45 -4.50 30.10 -44.68
C SER A 45 -3.45 29.03 -44.28
N GLY A 46 -3.25 27.86 -44.89
CA GLY A 46 -3.49 27.39 -46.24
C GLY A 46 -2.18 27.40 -47.02
N PHE A 47 -1.36 26.33 -46.97
CA PHE A 47 -0.42 25.97 -48.04
C PHE A 47 -0.03 24.48 -48.02
N ARG A 48 -0.01 23.92 -49.24
CA ARG A 48 0.23 22.54 -49.68
C ARG A 48 1.73 22.18 -49.66
N VAL A 49 2.06 20.92 -49.30
CA VAL A 49 2.59 19.82 -50.15
C VAL A 49 4.02 20.05 -50.68
N ASP A 50 4.95 19.16 -50.30
CA ASP A 50 5.74 18.41 -51.29
C ASP A 50 6.35 17.13 -50.72
N ALA A 51 6.41 16.13 -51.59
CA ALA A 51 6.84 14.75 -51.38
C ALA A 51 8.20 14.52 -52.07
N LEU A 52 9.02 13.58 -51.60
CA LEU A 52 10.01 12.84 -52.43
C LEU A 52 10.65 11.68 -51.63
N GLU A 53 10.28 10.44 -51.99
CA GLU A 53 11.11 9.33 -52.53
C GLU A 53 11.95 8.53 -51.51
N LYS A 54 11.62 7.25 -51.22
CA LYS A 54 11.92 5.99 -51.95
C LYS A 54 13.41 5.68 -52.17
N ARG A 55 13.90 4.63 -51.51
CA ARG A 55 14.76 3.60 -52.15
C ARG A 55 14.67 2.27 -51.41
N ALA A 56 14.63 1.19 -52.20
CA ALA A 56 14.48 -0.20 -51.82
C ALA A 56 15.69 -1.02 -52.33
N ALA A 57 15.98 -2.15 -51.66
CA ALA A 57 16.57 -3.42 -52.14
C ALA A 57 17.10 -4.17 -50.89
N ALA A 58 16.66 -5.35 -50.44
CA ALA A 58 16.39 -6.66 -51.05
C ALA A 58 17.64 -7.52 -51.35
N SER A 59 17.84 -8.58 -50.55
CA SER A 59 18.30 -9.95 -50.92
C SER A 59 17.90 -10.88 -49.75
N GLU A 60 16.95 -11.82 -49.91
CA GLU A 60 17.09 -13.23 -50.35
C GLU A 60 18.18 -14.04 -49.61
N SER A 61 18.04 -15.31 -49.23
CA SER A 61 16.96 -16.23 -48.84
C SER A 61 17.68 -17.52 -48.43
N ASN A 62 17.29 -18.20 -47.34
CA ASN A 62 17.29 -19.67 -47.30
C ASN A 62 16.60 -20.24 -46.04
N ASN A 63 15.65 -21.12 -46.30
CA ASN A 63 14.87 -21.91 -45.35
C ASN A 63 15.65 -23.17 -44.92
N TYR A 64 15.59 -23.53 -43.63
CA TYR A 64 15.39 -24.92 -43.15
C TYR A 64 14.90 -24.94 -41.68
N VAL A 65 13.59 -25.19 -41.59
CA VAL A 65 12.68 -25.78 -40.58
C VAL A 65 13.24 -26.39 -39.25
N ASN A 66 12.61 -25.92 -38.15
CA ASN A 66 12.17 -26.52 -36.85
C ASN A 66 13.13 -27.35 -35.96
N HIS A 67 13.08 -27.33 -34.62
CA HIS A 67 12.00 -27.14 -33.65
C HIS A 67 12.58 -26.60 -32.33
N MET A 68 12.02 -25.53 -31.73
CA MET A 68 11.83 -25.42 -30.28
C MET A 68 10.86 -24.29 -29.97
N ALA A 69 9.72 -24.66 -29.37
CA ALA A 69 8.58 -23.81 -29.13
C ALA A 69 8.84 -22.78 -28.03
N LYS A 70 8.68 -21.50 -28.37
CA LYS A 70 8.31 -20.43 -27.44
C LYS A 70 6.79 -20.42 -27.35
N GLN A 71 6.23 -20.74 -26.18
CA GLN A 71 4.85 -20.39 -25.85
C GLN A 71 4.88 -19.03 -25.15
N SER A 72 4.59 -18.00 -25.93
CA SER A 72 4.20 -16.67 -25.50
C SER A 72 2.71 -16.63 -25.20
N GLU A 73 2.37 -15.91 -24.13
CA GLU A 73 1.06 -15.39 -23.72
C GLU A 73 -0.01 -15.38 -24.82
N GLU A 74 -0.97 -16.31 -24.71
CA GLU A 74 -2.25 -16.20 -25.42
C GLU A 74 -3.11 -15.14 -24.74
N ALA A 75 -3.04 -13.92 -25.27
CA ALA A 75 -4.13 -12.97 -25.18
C ALA A 75 -5.30 -13.50 -26.02
N PHE A 76 -6.46 -13.69 -25.40
CA PHE A 76 -7.70 -13.94 -26.13
C PHE A 76 -7.96 -12.80 -27.12
N PRO A 77 -8.39 -13.10 -28.36
CA PRO A 77 -8.51 -12.11 -29.41
C PRO A 77 -9.60 -11.08 -29.05
N GLN A 78 -9.21 -9.81 -28.99
CA GLN A 78 -10.15 -8.71 -29.09
C GLN A 78 -10.78 -8.74 -30.48
N GLU A 79 -12.00 -9.26 -30.58
CA GLU A 79 -12.89 -8.89 -31.68
C GLU A 79 -13.02 -7.37 -31.66
N GLN A 80 -12.52 -6.71 -32.71
CA GLN A 80 -12.93 -5.37 -33.07
C GLN A 80 -14.42 -5.41 -33.39
N GLN A 81 -15.26 -5.22 -32.36
CA GLN A 81 -16.67 -4.93 -32.56
C GLN A 81 -16.77 -3.54 -33.18
N LYS A 82 -16.91 -3.52 -34.51
CA LYS A 82 -17.36 -2.34 -35.26
C LYS A 82 -18.65 -1.83 -34.63
N ALA A 83 -18.74 -0.52 -34.47
CA ALA A 83 -19.96 0.16 -34.07
C ALA A 83 -21.14 -0.32 -34.95
N PRO A 84 -22.32 -0.60 -34.36
CA PRO A 84 -23.49 -0.93 -35.17
C PRO A 84 -23.86 0.27 -36.05
N PRO A 85 -24.44 0.04 -37.24
CA PRO A 85 -24.76 1.13 -38.15
C PRO A 85 -25.79 2.06 -37.52
N VAL A 86 -25.49 3.36 -37.57
CA VAL A 86 -26.45 4.44 -37.31
C VAL A 86 -27.59 4.27 -38.31
N VAL A 87 -28.78 3.91 -37.82
CA VAL A 87 -29.98 3.81 -38.65
C VAL A 87 -30.33 5.21 -39.15
N GLY A 88 -30.08 5.43 -40.44
CA GLY A 88 -30.45 6.65 -41.15
C GLY A 88 -31.97 6.86 -41.14
N GLY A 89 -32.37 8.12 -40.95
CA GLY A 89 -33.77 8.55 -40.96
C GLY A 89 -34.43 8.25 -42.30
N PHE A 90 -35.53 7.48 -42.25
CA PHE A 90 -36.45 7.33 -43.35
C PHE A 90 -37.39 8.53 -43.41
N ILE A 91 -37.29 9.31 -44.48
CA ILE A 91 -38.35 10.22 -44.92
C ILE A 91 -39.40 9.35 -45.62
N ASN A 92 -40.62 9.30 -45.09
CA ASN A 92 -41.78 8.88 -45.87
C ASN A 92 -43.02 9.67 -45.47
N ASN A 93 -43.58 10.37 -46.46
CA ASN A 93 -44.88 11.02 -46.42
C ASN A 93 -45.97 9.95 -46.32
N GLY A 94 -46.82 10.03 -45.29
CA GLY A 94 -48.00 9.19 -45.17
C GLY A 94 -48.57 9.21 -43.76
N ALA A 95 -49.76 9.76 -43.61
CA ALA A 95 -50.44 9.96 -42.33
C ALA A 95 -50.65 8.63 -41.56
N SER A 96 -49.88 8.45 -40.49
CA SER A 96 -50.22 7.61 -39.34
C SER A 96 -49.56 8.23 -38.11
N LYS A 97 -50.37 8.62 -37.11
CA LYS A 97 -49.89 9.07 -35.80
C LYS A 97 -49.16 7.90 -35.14
N VAL A 98 -47.85 7.78 -35.35
CA VAL A 98 -46.98 7.04 -34.44
C VAL A 98 -46.97 7.84 -33.15
N LEU A 99 -47.77 7.41 -32.18
CA LEU A 99 -47.63 7.82 -30.77
C LEU A 99 -46.24 7.36 -30.32
N GLY A 100 -45.22 8.17 -30.59
CA GLY A 100 -43.88 7.94 -30.09
C GLY A 100 -43.95 7.80 -28.57
N LEU A 101 -43.39 6.71 -28.04
CA LEU A 101 -43.29 6.51 -26.60
C LEU A 101 -42.58 7.73 -26.02
N LYS A 102 -43.25 8.45 -25.12
CA LYS A 102 -42.70 9.66 -24.53
C LYS A 102 -41.80 9.27 -23.37
N TYR A 103 -40.59 9.80 -23.38
CA TYR A 103 -39.71 9.78 -22.23
C TYR A 103 -40.18 10.84 -21.22
N GLU A 104 -40.74 10.40 -20.11
CA GLU A 104 -41.37 11.27 -19.11
C GLU A 104 -40.89 10.97 -17.69
N GLU A 105 -41.07 11.93 -16.79
CA GLU A 105 -40.81 11.72 -15.36
C GLU A 105 -41.94 10.91 -14.72
N ILE A 106 -41.58 10.01 -13.81
CA ILE A 106 -42.51 9.24 -12.99
C ILE A 106 -42.04 9.23 -11.54
N ASP A 107 -42.99 9.33 -10.62
CA ASP A 107 -42.74 9.14 -9.19
C ASP A 107 -42.60 7.64 -8.89
N CYS A 108 -41.47 7.25 -8.30
CA CYS A 108 -41.20 5.87 -7.88
C CYS A 108 -41.22 5.79 -6.35
N LEU A 109 -42.26 5.19 -5.78
CA LEU A 109 -42.37 4.93 -4.34
C LEU A 109 -41.53 3.70 -3.98
N ILE A 110 -40.58 3.87 -3.07
CA ILE A 110 -39.66 2.82 -2.61
C ILE A 110 -40.12 2.32 -1.24
N ASN A 111 -40.50 1.04 -1.16
CA ASN A 111 -40.95 0.35 0.06
C ASN A 111 -42.01 1.12 0.86
N ASP A 112 -42.88 1.87 0.19
CA ASP A 112 -43.92 2.71 0.82
C ASP A 112 -43.41 3.82 1.77
N GLU A 113 -42.13 4.16 1.72
CA GLU A 113 -41.50 5.11 2.66
C GLU A 113 -41.02 6.42 1.99
N HIS A 114 -40.42 6.32 0.81
CA HIS A 114 -39.80 7.47 0.14
C HIS A 114 -40.06 7.46 -1.36
N THR A 115 -40.34 8.62 -1.93
CA THR A 115 -40.56 8.79 -3.39
C THR A 115 -39.33 9.41 -4.04
N ILE A 116 -38.82 8.77 -5.09
CA ILE A 116 -37.75 9.28 -5.93
C ILE A 116 -38.25 9.61 -7.33
N LYS A 117 -37.47 10.40 -8.09
CA LYS A 117 -37.77 10.75 -9.48
C LYS A 117 -37.14 9.73 -10.44
N GLY A 118 -37.99 8.92 -11.08
CA GLY A 118 -37.62 8.02 -12.16
C GLY A 118 -37.88 8.61 -13.54
N ARG A 119 -37.71 7.77 -14.56
CA ARG A 119 -38.09 8.06 -15.94
C ARG A 119 -38.87 6.88 -16.51
N ARG A 120 -39.83 7.15 -17.39
CA ARG A 120 -40.65 6.12 -18.05
C ARG A 120 -40.62 6.32 -19.56
N GLU A 121 -40.49 5.22 -20.29
CA GLU A 121 -40.68 5.20 -21.75
C GLU A 121 -41.56 4.00 -22.11
N GLY A 122 -42.84 4.26 -22.38
CA GLY A 122 -43.83 3.19 -22.53
C GLY A 122 -44.01 2.41 -21.23
N ASN A 123 -43.71 1.11 -21.27
CA ASN A 123 -43.80 0.22 -20.11
C ASN A 123 -42.51 0.15 -19.29
N GLU A 124 -41.39 0.65 -19.82
CA GLU A 124 -40.09 0.56 -19.15
C GLU A 124 -39.94 1.70 -18.14
N VAL A 125 -39.46 1.38 -16.94
CA VAL A 125 -39.19 2.34 -15.88
C VAL A 125 -37.69 2.34 -15.57
N PHE A 126 -37.07 3.50 -15.69
CA PHE A 126 -35.66 3.72 -15.42
C PHE A 126 -35.48 4.39 -14.07
N LEU A 127 -34.67 3.79 -13.21
CA LEU A 127 -34.34 4.33 -11.89
C LEU A 127 -33.00 5.08 -11.91
N PRO A 128 -32.87 6.21 -11.20
CA PRO A 128 -31.64 6.98 -11.19
C PRO A 128 -30.52 6.21 -10.49
N PHE A 129 -29.34 6.12 -11.13
CA PHE A 129 -28.21 5.39 -10.55
C PHE A 129 -27.75 5.95 -9.20
N THR A 130 -27.93 7.25 -8.93
CA THR A 130 -27.66 7.86 -7.61
C THR A 130 -28.44 7.20 -6.47
N TRP A 131 -29.65 6.70 -6.75
CA TRP A 131 -30.41 5.91 -5.77
C TRP A 131 -29.93 4.46 -5.75
N VAL A 132 -29.75 3.84 -6.92
CA VAL A 132 -29.28 2.44 -7.05
C VAL A 132 -27.94 2.22 -6.32
N GLU A 133 -26.97 3.12 -6.51
CA GLU A 133 -25.65 3.11 -5.87
C GLU A 133 -25.77 3.02 -4.34
N LYS A 134 -26.60 3.88 -3.73
CA LYS A 134 -26.75 3.94 -2.27
C LYS A 134 -27.62 2.83 -1.72
N TYR A 135 -28.70 2.48 -2.42
CA TYR A 135 -29.68 1.51 -1.94
C TYR A 135 -29.14 0.08 -1.98
N PHE A 136 -28.41 -0.27 -3.04
CA PHE A 136 -27.82 -1.61 -3.21
C PHE A 136 -26.34 -1.69 -2.82
N ASP A 137 -25.70 -0.57 -2.43
CA ASP A 137 -24.25 -0.47 -2.15
C ASP A 137 -23.39 -1.03 -3.30
N VAL A 138 -23.62 -0.49 -4.50
CA VAL A 138 -22.99 -0.89 -5.77
C VAL A 138 -22.30 0.31 -6.44
N TYR A 139 -21.39 0.06 -7.37
CA TYR A 139 -20.50 1.10 -7.89
C TYR A 139 -20.71 1.34 -9.38
N GLY A 140 -20.56 2.59 -9.82
CA GLY A 140 -20.64 2.92 -11.23
C GLY A 140 -20.02 4.26 -11.58
N LYS A 141 -19.57 4.38 -12.83
CA LYS A 141 -19.01 5.63 -13.37
C LYS A 141 -19.18 5.70 -14.88
N VAL A 142 -19.25 6.92 -15.40
CA VAL A 142 -19.14 7.15 -16.84
C VAL A 142 -17.65 7.20 -17.20
N VAL A 143 -17.27 6.41 -18.20
CA VAL A 143 -15.92 6.37 -18.75
C VAL A 143 -15.97 6.89 -20.19
N GLN A 144 -15.08 7.83 -20.50
CA GLN A 144 -14.96 8.41 -21.83
C GLN A 144 -14.02 7.54 -22.68
N TYR A 145 -14.52 7.11 -23.83
CA TYR A 145 -13.76 6.43 -24.86
C TYR A 145 -13.64 7.34 -26.09
N ASP A 146 -12.79 6.95 -27.04
CA ASP A 146 -12.68 7.68 -28.29
C ASP A 146 -14.01 7.61 -29.06
N GLY A 147 -14.69 8.75 -29.16
CA GLY A 147 -15.96 8.90 -29.87
C GLY A 147 -17.22 8.44 -29.14
N TYR A 148 -17.16 7.95 -27.90
CA TYR A 148 -18.36 7.61 -27.12
C TYR A 148 -18.12 7.55 -25.61
N ASP A 149 -19.19 7.77 -24.83
CA ASP A 149 -19.19 7.58 -23.38
C ASP A 149 -19.92 6.28 -23.02
N ARG A 150 -19.43 5.58 -21.98
CA ARG A 150 -20.07 4.35 -21.48
C ARG A 150 -20.15 4.37 -19.97
N PHE A 151 -21.34 4.06 -19.44
CA PHE A 151 -21.51 3.78 -18.02
C PHE A 151 -21.02 2.37 -17.71
N GLU A 152 -20.07 2.26 -16.78
CA GLU A 152 -19.56 0.98 -16.29
C GLU A 152 -20.08 0.71 -14.88
N PHE A 153 -20.87 -0.35 -14.74
CA PHE A 153 -21.39 -0.85 -13.47
C PHE A 153 -20.48 -1.92 -12.87
N SER A 154 -20.31 -1.92 -11.55
CA SER A 154 -19.61 -2.97 -10.81
C SER A 154 -20.34 -3.27 -9.51
N HIS A 155 -20.60 -4.55 -9.24
CA HIS A 155 -21.22 -4.97 -7.99
C HIS A 155 -20.30 -4.76 -6.78
N SER A 156 -18.99 -4.95 -6.98
CA SER A 156 -17.97 -4.79 -5.93
C SER A 156 -16.82 -3.90 -6.39
N TYR A 157 -16.05 -3.41 -5.44
CA TYR A 157 -14.68 -2.91 -5.68
C TYR A 157 -13.65 -4.01 -5.31
N SER A 158 -12.37 -3.76 -5.57
CA SER A 158 -11.28 -4.75 -5.43
C SER A 158 -11.30 -5.86 -6.49
N LYS A 159 -10.15 -6.55 -6.64
CA LYS A 159 -9.94 -7.63 -7.61
C LYS A 159 -9.23 -8.79 -6.92
N VAL A 160 -9.56 -10.00 -7.36
CA VAL A 160 -8.88 -11.22 -6.92
C VAL A 160 -7.53 -11.31 -7.63
N TYR A 161 -6.51 -11.72 -6.90
CA TYR A 161 -5.16 -11.89 -7.44
C TYR A 161 -5.10 -13.08 -8.40
N ALA A 162 -4.51 -12.84 -9.58
CA ALA A 162 -4.24 -13.87 -10.57
C ALA A 162 -2.97 -14.65 -10.17
N GLN A 163 -3.15 -15.68 -9.35
CA GLN A 163 -2.05 -16.54 -8.92
C GLN A 163 -1.45 -17.28 -10.11
N ARG A 164 -0.12 -17.14 -10.29
CA ARG A 164 0.61 -17.69 -11.44
C ARG A 164 1.16 -19.10 -11.20
N ALA A 165 1.39 -19.47 -9.94
CA ALA A 165 2.00 -20.74 -9.57
C ALA A 165 1.49 -21.21 -8.19
N PRO A 166 1.61 -22.51 -7.86
CA PRO A 166 1.43 -23.00 -6.49
C PRO A 166 2.30 -22.22 -5.50
N TYR A 167 1.80 -22.05 -4.28
CA TYR A 167 2.53 -21.30 -3.27
C TYR A 167 3.72 -22.09 -2.72
N HIS A 168 4.85 -21.42 -2.51
CA HIS A 168 6.03 -21.95 -1.84
C HIS A 168 6.71 -20.85 -0.99
N PRO A 169 7.43 -21.20 0.11
CA PRO A 169 7.89 -20.22 1.11
C PRO A 169 8.92 -19.18 0.62
N ASP A 170 9.74 -19.50 -0.37
CA ASP A 170 10.68 -18.58 -1.04
C ASP A 170 10.06 -17.83 -2.24
N GLY A 171 8.77 -18.03 -2.51
CA GLY A 171 8.04 -17.34 -3.55
C GLY A 171 7.43 -16.01 -3.08
N VAL A 172 6.71 -15.36 -4.01
CA VAL A 172 5.88 -14.19 -3.72
C VAL A 172 4.89 -14.49 -2.60
N PHE A 173 4.71 -13.55 -1.68
CA PHE A 173 3.78 -13.73 -0.57
C PHE A 173 2.36 -13.35 -1.02
N MET A 174 1.58 -14.36 -1.46
CA MET A 174 0.21 -14.18 -1.92
C MET A 174 0.12 -13.09 -3.01
N SER A 175 -0.57 -11.99 -2.75
CA SER A 175 -0.78 -10.87 -3.67
C SER A 175 0.06 -9.63 -3.32
N PHE A 176 1.10 -9.77 -2.49
CA PHE A 176 1.79 -8.62 -1.90
C PHE A 176 2.71 -7.90 -2.88
N GLU A 177 2.96 -8.46 -4.07
CA GLU A 177 3.61 -7.73 -5.18
C GLU A 177 2.85 -6.44 -5.55
N GLY A 178 1.52 -6.46 -5.46
CA GLY A 178 0.67 -5.28 -5.73
C GLY A 178 0.45 -4.36 -4.53
N TYR A 179 1.03 -4.68 -3.36
CA TYR A 179 0.78 -3.92 -2.13
C TYR A 179 1.80 -2.80 -1.98
N ASN A 180 1.35 -1.55 -1.87
CA ASN A 180 2.18 -0.43 -1.45
C ASN A 180 1.83 -0.09 0.00
N VAL A 181 2.71 -0.45 0.93
CA VAL A 181 2.42 -0.36 2.37
C VAL A 181 2.64 1.07 2.87
N GLU A 182 3.78 1.61 2.50
CA GLU A 182 4.31 2.93 2.83
C GLU A 182 3.39 4.07 2.40
N VAL A 183 2.62 3.92 1.31
CA VAL A 183 1.68 4.97 0.85
C VAL A 183 0.41 5.07 1.71
N ARG A 184 0.10 4.05 2.51
CA ARG A 184 -1.11 4.03 3.36
C ARG A 184 -1.07 5.21 4.34
N ASP A 185 -2.21 5.84 4.54
CA ASP A 185 -2.39 7.01 5.41
C ASP A 185 -2.02 6.74 6.88
N ARG A 186 -2.24 5.51 7.35
CA ARG A 186 -1.88 5.04 8.69
C ARG A 186 -0.38 4.80 8.89
N VAL A 187 0.43 4.79 7.83
CA VAL A 187 1.90 4.82 7.95
C VAL A 187 2.31 6.27 8.12
N LYS A 188 2.79 6.63 9.32
CA LYS A 188 3.22 8.00 9.63
C LYS A 188 4.45 8.40 8.83
N CYS A 189 5.46 7.52 8.83
CA CYS A 189 6.68 7.62 8.04
C CYS A 189 7.45 6.29 8.09
N ILE A 190 8.54 6.20 7.33
CA ILE A 190 9.56 5.15 7.50
C ILE A 190 10.61 5.68 8.49
N SER A 191 10.78 5.01 9.62
CA SER A 191 11.72 5.42 10.67
C SER A 191 13.13 5.61 10.09
N GLY A 192 13.79 6.72 10.42
CA GLY A 192 15.18 6.96 10.03
C GLY A 192 16.17 6.04 10.76
N VAL A 193 15.86 5.71 12.02
CA VAL A 193 16.68 4.81 12.85
C VAL A 193 16.51 3.36 12.39
N GLU A 194 15.26 2.90 12.29
CA GLU A 194 14.94 1.48 12.11
C GLU A 194 14.75 1.06 10.64
N GLY A 195 14.51 2.00 9.72
CA GLY A 195 14.28 1.69 8.30
C GLY A 195 12.92 1.01 8.00
N VAL A 196 12.00 0.99 8.96
CA VAL A 196 10.68 0.33 8.87
C VAL A 196 9.52 1.30 9.16
N PRO A 197 8.29 1.00 8.72
CA PRO A 197 7.15 1.89 8.93
C PRO A 197 6.76 2.04 10.40
N LEU A 198 6.37 3.26 10.77
CA LEU A 198 5.70 3.56 12.05
C LEU A 198 4.20 3.79 11.81
N SER A 199 3.35 3.05 12.53
CA SER A 199 1.89 3.09 12.38
C SER A 199 1.24 4.12 13.29
N THR A 200 0.11 4.68 12.85
CA THR A 200 -0.77 5.55 13.65
C THR A 200 -2.21 5.03 13.71
N GLN A 201 -2.44 3.79 13.27
CA GLN A 201 -3.78 3.21 13.02
C GLN A 201 -4.74 3.34 14.22
N TRP A 202 -4.25 3.12 15.45
CA TRP A 202 -5.07 3.22 16.67
C TRP A 202 -4.58 4.27 17.66
N GLY A 203 -3.56 5.05 17.29
CA GLY A 203 -2.97 6.04 18.18
C GLY A 203 -2.13 7.06 17.41
N PRO A 204 -2.40 8.37 17.55
CA PRO A 204 -1.68 9.41 16.83
C PRO A 204 -0.20 9.55 17.25
N GLN A 205 0.17 9.02 18.42
CA GLN A 205 1.54 9.03 18.95
C GLN A 205 2.54 8.33 18.03
N GLY A 206 2.07 7.38 17.22
CA GLY A 206 2.94 6.52 16.43
C GLY A 206 3.48 5.35 17.25
N TYR A 207 3.46 4.16 16.67
CA TYR A 207 4.01 2.95 17.28
C TYR A 207 4.45 1.97 16.20
N PHE A 208 5.48 1.17 16.49
CA PHE A 208 5.88 0.09 15.60
C PHE A 208 4.84 -1.02 15.68
N TYR A 209 4.27 -1.36 14.54
CA TYR A 209 3.21 -2.37 14.44
C TYR A 209 3.72 -3.55 13.63
N PRO A 210 3.98 -4.72 14.25
CA PRO A 210 4.67 -5.84 13.61
C PRO A 210 3.99 -6.32 12.32
N ILE A 211 2.66 -6.29 12.25
CA ILE A 211 1.91 -6.63 11.02
C ILE A 211 2.27 -5.69 9.88
N GLN A 212 2.31 -4.38 10.14
CA GLN A 212 2.65 -3.40 9.10
C GLN A 212 4.11 -3.52 8.64
N ILE A 213 5.02 -3.82 9.57
CA ILE A 213 6.44 -4.01 9.29
C ILE A 213 6.67 -5.30 8.49
N ALA A 214 6.04 -6.40 8.87
CA ALA A 214 6.09 -7.65 8.12
C ALA A 214 5.48 -7.49 6.71
N GLN A 215 4.35 -6.78 6.57
CA GLN A 215 3.77 -6.49 5.25
C GLN A 215 4.70 -5.65 4.38
N TYR A 216 5.38 -4.66 4.98
CA TYR A 216 6.38 -3.86 4.28
C TYR A 216 7.48 -4.78 3.74
N GLY A 217 8.08 -5.62 4.59
CA GLY A 217 9.08 -6.60 4.17
C GLY A 217 8.57 -7.55 3.07
N LEU A 218 7.47 -8.25 3.30
CA LEU A 218 6.90 -9.24 2.38
C LEU A 218 6.48 -8.63 1.03
N SER A 219 5.99 -7.39 1.02
CA SER A 219 5.64 -6.69 -0.23
C SER A 219 6.89 -6.34 -1.03
N HIS A 220 7.93 -5.79 -0.40
CA HIS A 220 9.20 -5.53 -1.08
C HIS A 220 9.87 -6.82 -1.55
N TYR A 221 9.86 -7.89 -0.76
CA TYR A 221 10.34 -9.21 -1.20
C TYR A 221 9.60 -9.68 -2.46
N SER A 222 8.27 -9.59 -2.48
CA SER A 222 7.46 -10.03 -3.62
C SER A 222 7.69 -9.17 -4.87
N LYS A 223 7.84 -7.85 -4.71
CA LYS A 223 8.21 -6.94 -5.80
C LYS A 223 9.61 -7.23 -6.36
N ASN A 224 10.57 -7.58 -5.50
CA ASN A 224 11.91 -7.98 -5.94
C ASN A 224 11.88 -9.19 -6.90
N LEU A 225 10.92 -10.09 -6.75
CA LEU A 225 10.76 -11.27 -7.61
C LEU A 225 9.99 -11.00 -8.91
N THR A 226 9.32 -9.85 -9.04
CA THR A 226 8.33 -9.60 -10.09
C THR A 226 8.58 -8.35 -10.91
N GLU A 227 9.19 -7.33 -10.31
CA GLU A 227 9.61 -6.11 -11.00
C GLU A 227 10.92 -6.33 -11.76
N LYS A 228 11.18 -5.46 -12.74
CA LYS A 228 12.46 -5.47 -13.47
C LYS A 228 13.59 -5.04 -12.52
N PRO A 229 14.82 -5.55 -12.71
CA PRO A 229 15.98 -5.06 -11.98
C PRO A 229 16.09 -3.53 -12.06
N PRO A 230 16.40 -2.85 -10.95
CA PRO A 230 16.42 -1.39 -10.92
C PRO A 230 17.59 -0.86 -11.75
N HIS A 231 17.41 0.33 -12.33
CA HIS A 231 18.56 1.15 -12.70
C HIS A 231 19.27 1.58 -11.41
N ILE A 232 20.60 1.55 -11.42
CA ILE A 232 21.44 1.99 -10.30
C ILE A 232 22.51 2.92 -10.87
N GLU A 233 22.50 4.16 -10.44
CA GLU A 233 23.50 5.17 -10.80
C GLU A 233 24.43 5.42 -9.61
N VAL A 234 25.73 5.26 -9.85
CA VAL A 234 26.78 5.39 -8.82
C VAL A 234 27.48 6.74 -8.97
N TYR A 235 27.38 7.57 -7.93
CA TYR A 235 27.92 8.93 -7.94
C TYR A 235 29.30 9.02 -7.30
N GLU A 236 29.57 8.22 -6.27
CA GLU A 236 30.83 8.27 -5.52
C GLU A 236 31.19 6.89 -4.97
N THR A 237 32.45 6.49 -5.17
CA THR A 237 33.06 5.26 -4.64
C THR A 237 34.42 5.52 -3.98
N ALA A 238 34.89 6.77 -3.97
CA ALA A 238 36.21 7.21 -3.48
C ALA A 238 37.45 6.57 -4.14
N GLU A 239 37.28 5.57 -5.00
CA GLU A 239 38.31 4.90 -5.80
C GLU A 239 38.76 5.73 -7.02
N ASP A 240 39.95 5.41 -7.54
CA ASP A 240 40.48 6.00 -8.77
C ASP A 240 39.61 5.64 -9.97
N ARG A 241 38.79 6.59 -10.43
CA ARG A 241 37.98 6.41 -11.63
C ARG A 241 38.82 6.50 -12.89
N ASP A 242 38.36 5.82 -13.94
CA ASP A 242 38.90 5.97 -15.30
C ASP A 242 38.91 7.45 -15.70
N LYS A 243 40.03 7.91 -16.29
CA LYS A 243 40.29 9.32 -16.67
C LYS A 243 39.25 9.93 -17.63
N ASN A 244 38.36 9.10 -18.20
CA ASN A 244 37.29 9.49 -19.12
C ASN A 244 35.92 9.71 -18.44
N SER A 245 35.82 9.47 -17.12
CA SER A 245 34.60 9.73 -16.36
C SER A 245 34.51 11.19 -15.92
N LYS A 246 33.29 11.74 -15.84
CA LYS A 246 33.09 13.12 -15.36
C LYS A 246 33.69 13.26 -13.94
N PRO A 247 34.43 14.34 -13.66
CA PRO A 247 35.05 14.56 -12.35
C PRO A 247 33.98 14.59 -11.25
N ASN A 248 34.33 14.12 -10.05
CA ASN A 248 33.43 14.14 -8.89
C ASN A 248 33.12 15.61 -8.54
N ASP A 249 31.86 16.00 -8.73
CA ASP A 249 31.40 17.40 -8.63
C ASP A 249 31.10 17.79 -7.18
N TRP A 250 32.13 17.69 -6.34
CA TRP A 250 32.08 18.12 -4.95
C TRP A 250 32.41 19.60 -4.84
N THR A 251 31.49 20.38 -4.27
CA THR A 251 31.75 21.75 -3.82
C THR A 251 32.17 21.72 -2.35
N VAL A 252 33.35 22.29 -2.06
CA VAL A 252 33.94 22.37 -0.71
C VAL A 252 34.07 23.84 -0.30
N PRO A 253 33.13 24.39 0.49
CA PRO A 253 33.18 25.78 0.92
C PRO A 253 34.38 26.08 1.84
N LYS A 254 34.72 27.37 1.99
CA LYS A 254 35.77 27.82 2.90
C LYS A 254 35.49 27.34 4.32
N GLY A 255 36.50 26.74 4.97
CA GLY A 255 36.38 26.17 6.32
C GLY A 255 35.83 24.73 6.36
N CYS A 256 35.52 24.15 5.20
CA CYS A 256 35.25 22.71 5.06
C CYS A 256 36.47 21.99 4.46
N PHE A 257 36.54 20.67 4.66
CA PHE A 257 37.60 19.82 4.13
C PHE A 257 37.04 18.49 3.64
N MET A 258 37.63 17.94 2.58
CA MET A 258 37.29 16.63 2.05
C MET A 258 38.51 15.94 1.44
N ALA A 259 38.61 14.63 1.65
CA ALA A 259 39.69 13.81 1.10
C ALA A 259 39.23 12.38 0.85
N SER A 260 39.83 11.70 -0.12
CA SER A 260 39.78 10.23 -0.20
C SER A 260 40.80 9.65 0.78
N VAL A 261 40.37 8.72 1.63
CA VAL A 261 41.23 8.04 2.60
C VAL A 261 40.92 6.55 2.60
N ALA A 262 41.92 5.70 2.81
CA ALA A 262 41.71 4.26 2.94
C ALA A 262 41.10 3.91 4.30
N ASP A 263 39.98 3.17 4.31
CA ASP A 263 39.41 2.58 5.52
C ASP A 263 39.74 1.08 5.60
N LYS A 264 40.72 0.75 6.46
CA LYS A 264 41.18 -0.63 6.65
C LYS A 264 40.10 -1.58 7.16
N SER A 265 39.06 -1.09 7.83
CA SER A 265 37.98 -1.94 8.36
C SER A 265 37.00 -2.39 7.27
N ARG A 266 36.94 -1.65 6.15
CA ARG A 266 36.07 -1.94 5.00
C ARG A 266 36.83 -2.41 3.76
N PHE A 267 38.17 -2.34 3.77
CA PHE A 267 39.04 -2.69 2.66
C PHE A 267 38.72 -1.89 1.37
N THR A 268 38.36 -0.61 1.52
CA THR A 268 38.06 0.30 0.40
C THR A 268 38.47 1.73 0.76
N ASN A 269 38.61 2.59 -0.24
CA ASN A 269 38.73 4.02 -0.04
C ASN A 269 37.37 4.63 0.29
N VAL A 270 37.35 5.71 1.07
CA VAL A 270 36.13 6.41 1.47
C VAL A 270 36.33 7.92 1.40
N LYS A 271 35.23 8.68 1.26
CA LYS A 271 35.27 10.15 1.34
C LYS A 271 35.16 10.61 2.78
N GLN A 272 36.27 11.10 3.34
CA GLN A 272 36.26 11.82 4.59
C GLN A 272 35.74 13.24 4.37
N PHE A 273 34.84 13.71 5.23
CA PHE A 273 34.35 15.08 5.23
C PHE A 273 34.45 15.73 6.61
N ILE A 274 34.74 17.04 6.61
CA ILE A 274 34.72 17.91 7.79
C ILE A 274 34.03 19.21 7.37
N ALA A 275 32.84 19.47 7.90
CA ALA A 275 32.09 20.69 7.64
C ALA A 275 31.35 21.14 8.91
N PRO A 276 31.61 22.33 9.46
CA PRO A 276 30.87 22.85 10.61
C PRO A 276 29.36 22.88 10.36
N GLU A 277 28.53 22.59 11.36
CA GLU A 277 27.06 22.60 11.20
C GLU A 277 26.50 23.97 10.79
N THR A 278 27.18 25.05 11.20
CA THR A 278 26.87 26.45 10.83
C THR A 278 27.30 26.82 9.42
N SER A 279 28.06 25.97 8.73
CA SER A 279 28.46 26.19 7.33
C SER A 279 27.39 25.70 6.34
N GLU A 280 27.60 25.97 5.05
CA GLU A 280 26.77 25.42 3.98
C GLU A 280 26.87 23.89 3.86
N GLY A 281 27.98 23.29 4.32
CA GLY A 281 28.27 21.87 4.16
C GLY A 281 29.05 21.58 2.88
N VAL A 282 29.69 20.41 2.81
CA VAL A 282 30.23 19.91 1.53
C VAL A 282 29.11 19.33 0.70
N SER A 283 29.08 19.56 -0.62
CA SER A 283 27.95 19.13 -1.45
C SER A 283 28.37 18.43 -2.73
N LEU A 284 27.64 17.38 -3.10
CA LEU A 284 27.83 16.59 -4.31
C LEU A 284 26.63 16.80 -5.24
N GLN A 285 26.89 17.26 -6.46
CA GLN A 285 25.86 17.41 -7.47
C GLN A 285 25.44 16.04 -8.01
N LEU A 286 24.12 15.79 -8.08
CA LEU A 286 23.55 14.49 -8.49
C LEU A 286 22.82 14.65 -9.82
N GLY A 287 21.69 15.36 -9.81
CA GLY A 287 20.94 15.70 -11.03
C GLY A 287 20.03 14.61 -11.59
N ASN A 288 19.80 13.51 -10.85
CA ASN A 288 18.90 12.44 -11.29
C ASN A 288 17.45 12.93 -11.41
N THR A 289 16.75 12.56 -12.48
CA THR A 289 15.34 12.95 -12.76
C THR A 289 14.38 11.77 -12.88
N LYS A 290 14.89 10.53 -12.76
CA LYS A 290 14.14 9.30 -13.05
C LYS A 290 13.94 8.46 -11.79
N ASP A 291 14.96 8.41 -10.95
CA ASP A 291 15.09 7.47 -9.84
C ASP A 291 15.21 8.24 -8.52
N PHE A 292 14.62 7.69 -7.46
CA PHE A 292 14.40 8.42 -6.21
C PHE A 292 14.70 7.61 -4.94
N ILE A 293 15.34 6.44 -5.06
CA ILE A 293 15.86 5.71 -3.91
C ILE A 293 17.32 6.06 -3.74
N ILE A 294 17.65 6.89 -2.77
CA ILE A 294 19.05 7.24 -2.48
C ILE A 294 19.64 6.25 -1.47
N SER A 295 20.88 5.83 -1.68
CA SER A 295 21.63 5.02 -0.74
C SER A 295 23.07 5.50 -0.59
N PHE A 296 23.62 5.38 0.61
CA PHE A 296 25.01 5.72 0.91
C PHE A 296 25.48 4.99 2.17
N ASP A 297 26.74 4.57 2.18
CA ASP A 297 27.42 4.09 3.38
C ASP A 297 27.86 5.29 4.21
N LEU A 298 27.56 5.26 5.51
CA LEU A 298 27.78 6.39 6.41
C LEU A 298 28.42 5.94 7.72
N LYS A 299 29.39 6.74 8.17
CA LYS A 299 29.94 6.70 9.53
C LYS A 299 30.25 8.11 10.02
N PHE A 300 29.54 8.57 11.04
CA PHE A 300 29.81 9.84 11.72
C PHE A 300 30.87 9.70 12.81
N LEU A 301 31.73 10.72 12.93
CA LEU A 301 32.65 10.92 14.05
C LEU A 301 32.10 11.93 15.08
N THR A 302 31.29 12.88 14.62
CA THR A 302 30.59 13.86 15.45
C THR A 302 29.13 13.92 15.03
N ASN A 303 28.31 14.67 15.77
CA ASN A 303 26.99 15.03 15.26
C ASN A 303 27.10 15.71 13.89
N GLY A 304 26.07 15.50 13.07
CA GLY A 304 26.05 15.93 11.70
C GLY A 304 24.74 15.59 11.00
N SER A 305 24.72 15.84 9.69
CA SER A 305 23.59 15.46 8.85
C SER A 305 24.04 15.19 7.43
N VAL A 306 23.27 14.33 6.75
CA VAL A 306 23.29 14.19 5.30
C VAL A 306 21.95 14.69 4.79
N SER A 307 21.95 15.69 3.92
CA SER A 307 20.73 16.34 3.42
C SER A 307 20.62 16.14 1.91
N VAL A 308 19.40 15.95 1.40
CA VAL A 308 19.12 15.77 -0.02
C VAL A 308 18.18 16.89 -0.48
N VAL A 309 18.61 17.63 -1.50
CA VAL A 309 17.82 18.72 -2.08
C VAL A 309 17.02 18.17 -3.26
N LEU A 310 15.71 18.40 -3.24
CA LEU A 310 14.74 17.90 -4.22
C LEU A 310 14.05 19.06 -4.92
N GLU A 311 14.01 19.02 -6.25
CA GLU A 311 13.06 19.84 -7.01
C GLU A 311 11.72 19.10 -7.10
N THR A 312 10.60 19.79 -6.91
CA THR A 312 9.28 19.15 -6.79
C THR A 312 8.26 19.64 -7.82
N THR A 313 7.14 18.92 -7.95
CA THR A 313 5.99 19.34 -8.77
C THR A 313 5.26 20.58 -8.24
N GLU A 314 5.52 21.00 -7.01
CA GLU A 314 4.91 22.17 -6.40
C GLU A 314 5.61 23.45 -6.89
N LYS A 315 5.18 23.98 -8.04
CA LYS A 315 5.70 25.22 -8.65
C LYS A 315 7.24 25.24 -8.80
N ASN A 316 7.86 24.08 -9.03
CA ASN A 316 9.31 23.89 -9.11
C ASN A 316 10.08 24.37 -7.86
N GLN A 317 9.43 24.32 -6.69
CA GLN A 317 10.06 24.68 -5.42
C GLN A 317 11.01 23.59 -4.94
N LEU A 318 12.12 24.02 -4.33
CA LEU A 318 13.10 23.15 -3.70
C LEU A 318 12.64 22.77 -2.29
N PHE A 319 12.67 21.48 -1.99
CA PHE A 319 12.53 20.92 -0.65
C PHE A 319 13.84 20.27 -0.24
N THR A 320 14.17 20.32 1.05
CA THR A 320 15.35 19.64 1.60
C THR A 320 14.90 18.58 2.58
N VAL A 321 15.39 17.35 2.41
CA VAL A 321 15.21 16.27 3.38
C VAL A 321 16.52 16.07 4.12
N HIS A 322 16.52 16.32 5.43
CA HIS A 322 17.67 16.22 6.32
C HIS A 322 17.64 14.90 7.09
N TYR A 323 18.67 14.09 6.92
CA TYR A 323 18.93 12.89 7.73
C TYR A 323 19.95 13.24 8.81
N VAL A 324 19.47 13.49 10.03
CA VAL A 324 20.23 14.08 11.14
C VAL A 324 20.65 12.99 12.13
N SER A 325 21.84 13.12 12.71
CA SER A 325 22.40 12.15 13.66
C SER A 325 21.75 12.19 15.07
N ASN A 326 20.42 12.15 15.14
CA ASN A 326 19.63 12.14 16.37
C ASN A 326 18.47 11.13 16.28
N THR A 327 17.63 11.04 17.32
CA THR A 327 16.51 10.10 17.39
C THR A 327 15.15 10.74 17.11
N GLN A 328 15.12 11.97 16.58
CA GLN A 328 13.86 12.63 16.22
C GLN A 328 13.17 11.85 15.10
N LEU A 329 11.90 11.47 15.29
CA LEU A 329 11.21 10.64 14.30
C LEU A 329 11.06 11.34 12.94
N ILE A 330 10.35 12.47 12.94
CA ILE A 330 10.09 13.29 11.75
C ILE A 330 9.71 14.71 12.20
N ALA A 331 10.17 15.73 11.49
CA ALA A 331 9.64 17.08 11.59
C ALA A 331 9.53 17.72 10.21
N PHE A 332 8.67 18.73 10.11
CA PHE A 332 8.46 19.48 8.89
C PHE A 332 8.31 20.96 9.24
N LYS A 333 9.13 21.81 8.62
CA LYS A 333 9.07 23.27 8.75
C LYS A 333 9.29 23.89 7.38
N GLU A 334 8.27 24.56 6.86
CA GLU A 334 8.28 25.21 5.54
C GLU A 334 8.64 24.25 4.39
N ARG A 335 9.91 24.17 4.01
CA ARG A 335 10.41 23.30 2.93
C ARG A 335 11.47 22.31 3.40
N ASP A 336 11.74 22.28 4.70
CA ASP A 336 12.71 21.39 5.31
C ASP A 336 12.00 20.27 6.08
N ILE A 337 12.34 19.05 5.73
CA ILE A 337 11.85 17.82 6.35
C ILE A 337 13.03 17.18 7.08
N TYR A 338 12.84 16.80 8.34
CA TYR A 338 13.91 16.27 9.17
C TYR A 338 13.56 14.86 9.62
N TYR A 339 14.49 13.93 9.40
CA TYR A 339 14.45 12.56 9.90
C TYR A 339 15.69 12.30 10.74
N GLY A 340 15.50 11.88 11.99
CA GLY A 340 16.59 11.36 12.82
C GLY A 340 16.95 9.95 12.38
N ILE A 341 18.21 9.74 12.03
CA ILE A 341 18.74 8.44 11.61
C ILE A 341 19.58 7.75 12.69
N GLY A 342 19.60 8.29 13.91
CA GLY A 342 20.42 7.83 15.01
C GLY A 342 21.88 8.27 14.88
N PRO A 343 22.76 7.87 15.81
CA PRO A 343 24.14 8.38 15.87
C PRO A 343 25.00 8.01 14.66
N ARG A 344 24.78 6.83 14.05
CA ARG A 344 25.56 6.28 12.92
C ARG A 344 27.08 6.37 13.12
N THR A 345 27.55 6.09 14.34
CA THR A 345 28.98 6.11 14.72
C THR A 345 29.77 4.89 14.24
N SER A 346 29.06 3.85 13.82
CA SER A 346 29.58 2.67 13.12
C SER A 346 29.07 2.67 11.68
N TRP A 347 29.83 2.03 10.78
CA TRP A 347 29.47 1.90 9.38
C TRP A 347 28.08 1.26 9.23
N SER A 348 27.22 1.90 8.44
CA SER A 348 25.93 1.34 8.03
C SER A 348 25.51 1.94 6.70
N THR A 349 24.79 1.16 5.90
CA THR A 349 24.18 1.63 4.66
C THR A 349 22.83 2.27 4.96
N VAL A 350 22.68 3.55 4.64
CA VAL A 350 21.41 4.28 4.76
C VAL A 350 20.73 4.27 3.41
N THR A 351 19.53 3.71 3.32
CA THR A 351 18.73 3.66 2.08
C THR A 351 17.37 4.31 2.31
N ARG A 352 17.01 5.31 1.50
CA ARG A 352 15.82 6.14 1.69
C ARG A 352 15.03 6.31 0.38
N ASP A 353 13.72 6.13 0.45
CA ASP A 353 12.80 6.49 -0.62
C ASP A 353 12.41 7.97 -0.49
N LEU A 354 12.95 8.79 -1.39
CA LEU A 354 12.74 10.25 -1.39
C LEU A 354 11.31 10.63 -1.75
N VAL A 355 10.57 9.79 -2.49
CA VAL A 355 9.14 10.02 -2.77
C VAL A 355 8.34 9.86 -1.49
N THR A 356 8.55 8.75 -0.78
CA THR A 356 7.87 8.48 0.49
C THR A 356 8.26 9.52 1.54
N ASP A 357 9.55 9.82 1.70
CA ASP A 357 10.01 10.75 2.73
C ASP A 357 9.51 12.19 2.49
N LEU A 358 9.47 12.65 1.23
CA LEU A 358 8.87 13.94 0.88
C LEU A 358 7.38 13.97 1.23
N ARG A 359 6.61 12.95 0.79
CA ARG A 359 5.15 12.94 0.97
C ARG A 359 4.75 12.81 2.43
N LYS A 360 5.49 12.02 3.22
CA LYS A 360 5.25 11.87 4.67
C LYS A 360 5.66 13.11 5.45
N GLY A 361 6.74 13.79 5.05
CA GLY A 361 7.12 15.10 5.60
C GLY A 361 6.06 16.18 5.34
N VAL A 362 5.69 16.40 4.07
CA VAL A 362 4.67 17.40 3.70
C VAL A 362 3.29 17.05 4.27
N GLY A 363 2.96 15.76 4.30
CA GLY A 363 1.70 15.26 4.84
C GLY A 363 1.64 15.15 6.36
N LEU A 364 2.69 15.59 7.09
CA LEU A 364 2.80 15.40 8.52
C LEU A 364 1.57 15.94 9.28
N SER A 365 1.06 15.12 10.20
CA SER A 365 -0.17 15.36 10.93
C SER A 365 -0.09 14.82 12.36
N ASN A 366 -0.79 15.48 13.28
CA ASN A 366 -0.99 15.04 14.66
C ASN A 366 -2.20 14.10 14.82
N THR A 367 -2.88 13.78 13.71
CA THR A 367 -3.99 12.82 13.69
C THR A 367 -3.50 11.40 13.37
N LYS A 368 -4.43 10.44 13.33
CA LYS A 368 -4.15 9.03 12.94
C LYS A 368 -3.91 8.82 11.44
N ALA A 369 -4.06 9.87 10.63
CA ALA A 369 -3.90 9.82 9.19
C ALA A 369 -2.94 10.90 8.71
N VAL A 370 -2.01 10.53 7.85
CA VAL A 370 -1.17 11.45 7.08
C VAL A 370 -2.05 12.22 6.09
N LYS A 371 -1.83 13.53 5.96
CA LYS A 371 -2.59 14.37 5.02
C LYS A 371 -2.29 13.95 3.58
N PRO A 372 -3.30 13.77 2.73
CA PRO A 372 -3.09 13.43 1.34
C PRO A 372 -2.38 14.59 0.63
N THR A 373 -1.39 14.24 -0.20
CA THR A 373 -0.66 15.21 -1.04
C THR A 373 -0.38 14.60 -2.40
N ARG A 374 -0.36 15.45 -3.44
CA ARG A 374 0.00 15.10 -4.82
C ARG A 374 1.44 15.51 -5.17
N ILE A 375 2.20 16.06 -4.21
CA ILE A 375 3.59 16.46 -4.44
C ILE A 375 4.44 15.24 -4.81
N MET A 376 5.29 15.41 -5.82
CA MET A 376 6.25 14.40 -6.26
C MET A 376 7.62 15.08 -6.48
N PRO A 377 8.74 14.39 -6.18
CA PRO A 377 10.05 14.85 -6.61
C PRO A 377 10.17 14.71 -8.13
N LYS A 378 10.78 15.71 -8.77
CA LYS A 378 11.12 15.74 -10.19
C LYS A 378 12.61 15.51 -10.42
N LYS A 379 13.44 15.98 -9.50
CA LYS A 379 14.89 15.92 -9.61
C LYS A 379 15.55 15.82 -8.23
N VAL A 380 16.47 14.87 -8.08
CA VAL A 380 17.41 14.82 -6.96
C VAL A 380 18.58 15.73 -7.32
N VAL A 381 18.60 16.94 -6.74
CA VAL A 381 19.52 17.99 -7.17
C VAL A 381 20.92 17.70 -6.68
N ARG A 382 21.10 17.61 -5.35
CA ARG A 382 22.42 17.41 -4.72
C ARG A 382 22.27 16.79 -3.33
N LEU A 383 23.36 16.20 -2.86
CA LEU A 383 23.53 15.75 -1.48
C LEU A 383 24.47 16.72 -0.75
N VAL A 384 24.19 17.01 0.52
CA VAL A 384 24.97 17.93 1.36
C VAL A 384 25.32 17.23 2.67
N ALA A 385 26.61 17.17 3.03
CA ALA A 385 27.09 16.61 4.27
C ALA A 385 27.59 17.69 5.23
N LYS A 386 27.17 17.59 6.50
CA LYS A 386 27.61 18.44 7.63
C LYS A 386 28.06 17.57 8.80
N GLY A 387 28.94 18.11 9.63
CA GLY A 387 29.60 17.39 10.72
C GLY A 387 30.97 16.84 10.28
N LYS A 388 31.45 15.83 11.00
CA LYS A 388 32.68 15.10 10.66
C LYS A 388 32.37 13.62 10.50
N GLY A 389 32.85 13.01 9.43
CA GLY A 389 32.59 11.60 9.16
C GLY A 389 33.13 11.12 7.83
N PHE A 390 32.59 9.99 7.41
CA PHE A 390 32.94 9.31 6.17
C PHE A 390 31.66 8.95 5.40
N LEU A 391 31.75 9.07 4.07
CA LEU A 391 30.74 8.66 3.11
C LEU A 391 31.37 7.73 2.08
N ASP A 392 30.61 6.75 1.62
CA ASP A 392 30.99 5.88 0.52
C ASP A 392 29.74 5.35 -0.21
N ASN A 393 29.91 4.79 -1.41
CA ASN A 393 28.89 4.13 -2.21
C ASN A 393 27.60 4.96 -2.37
N ILE A 394 27.75 6.25 -2.74
CA ILE A 394 26.60 7.13 -2.96
C ILE A 394 25.92 6.73 -4.27
N THR A 395 24.67 6.27 -4.17
CA THR A 395 23.90 5.74 -5.29
C THR A 395 22.47 6.28 -5.32
N ILE A 396 21.88 6.32 -6.51
CA ILE A 396 20.43 6.48 -6.69
C ILE A 396 19.92 5.32 -7.55
N SER A 397 18.84 4.70 -7.10
CA SER A 397 18.25 3.53 -7.75
C SER A 397 16.75 3.70 -7.98
N THR A 398 16.21 2.96 -8.96
CA THR A 398 14.75 2.91 -9.19
C THR A 398 14.02 2.32 -8.00
N THR A 399 14.54 1.19 -7.48
CA THR A 399 14.02 0.48 -6.30
C THR A 399 15.18 -0.10 -5.47
N ALA A 400 14.94 -0.35 -4.19
CA ALA A 400 15.87 -1.06 -3.30
C ALA A 400 15.10 -2.06 -2.41
N HIS A 401 14.36 -2.97 -3.04
CA HIS A 401 13.43 -3.85 -2.34
C HIS A 401 14.09 -4.71 -1.26
N MET A 402 15.28 -5.27 -1.54
CA MET A 402 15.95 -6.11 -0.56
C MET A 402 16.43 -5.35 0.67
N ALA A 403 16.78 -4.07 0.55
CA ALA A 403 17.11 -3.23 1.71
C ALA A 403 15.90 -3.03 2.62
N ALA A 404 14.72 -2.77 2.04
CA ALA A 404 13.46 -2.67 2.79
C ALA A 404 13.06 -4.01 3.44
N PHE A 405 13.24 -5.13 2.72
CA PHE A 405 12.99 -6.46 3.24
C PHE A 405 13.87 -6.80 4.44
N PHE A 406 15.19 -6.58 4.35
CA PHE A 406 16.10 -6.87 5.45
C PHE A 406 15.90 -5.90 6.63
N ALA A 407 15.59 -4.62 6.39
CA ALA A 407 15.22 -3.71 7.49
C ALA A 407 14.03 -4.24 8.30
N ALA A 408 13.00 -4.79 7.63
CA ALA A 408 11.88 -5.43 8.30
C ALA A 408 12.29 -6.72 9.04
N SER A 409 13.04 -7.60 8.38
CA SER A 409 13.51 -8.87 8.96
C SER A 409 14.37 -8.65 10.21
N ASP A 410 15.32 -7.73 10.15
CA ASP A 410 16.22 -7.44 11.27
C ASP A 410 15.47 -6.74 12.41
N TRP A 411 14.50 -5.87 12.10
CA TRP A 411 13.64 -5.28 13.12
C TRP A 411 12.84 -6.36 13.87
N LEU A 412 12.30 -7.35 13.14
CA LEU A 412 11.57 -8.46 13.75
C LEU A 412 12.47 -9.27 14.68
N VAL A 413 13.69 -9.60 14.27
CA VAL A 413 14.67 -10.30 15.13
C VAL A 413 14.96 -9.51 16.40
N ARG A 414 15.27 -8.21 16.28
CA ARG A 414 15.66 -7.36 17.42
C ARG A 414 14.52 -7.09 18.41
N ASN A 415 13.28 -7.08 17.96
CA ASN A 415 12.10 -6.67 18.75
C ASN A 415 11.20 -7.85 19.14
N GLN A 416 11.65 -9.09 18.93
CA GLN A 416 10.96 -10.27 19.46
C GLN A 416 11.26 -10.44 20.95
N ASP A 417 10.21 -10.54 21.76
CA ASP A 417 10.35 -10.70 23.21
C ASP A 417 10.71 -12.14 23.63
N GLU A 418 10.92 -12.34 24.93
CA GLU A 418 11.31 -13.64 25.51
C GLU A 418 10.26 -14.74 25.30
N LYS A 419 8.99 -14.40 25.10
CA LYS A 419 7.90 -15.34 24.82
C LYS A 419 7.76 -15.64 23.33
N GLY A 420 8.64 -15.07 22.49
CA GLY A 420 8.62 -15.23 21.04
C GLY A 420 7.60 -14.35 20.34
N GLY A 421 6.94 -13.44 21.07
CA GLY A 421 5.95 -12.54 20.53
C GLY A 421 6.51 -11.20 20.06
N TRP A 422 5.71 -10.47 19.29
CA TRP A 422 5.90 -9.03 19.05
C TRP A 422 4.76 -8.26 19.72
N PRO A 423 4.97 -7.75 20.95
CA PRO A 423 3.90 -7.13 21.73
C PRO A 423 3.40 -5.85 21.06
N ILE A 424 2.08 -5.71 20.96
CA ILE A 424 1.45 -4.53 20.36
C ILE A 424 1.22 -3.48 21.45
N MET A 425 2.03 -2.43 21.42
CA MET A 425 2.13 -1.43 22.50
C MET A 425 1.09 -0.31 22.40
N VAL A 426 -0.17 -0.67 22.09
CA VAL A 426 -1.29 0.26 22.08
C VAL A 426 -2.57 -0.47 22.48
N THR A 427 -3.44 0.20 23.25
CA THR A 427 -4.73 -0.35 23.61
C THR A 427 -5.61 -0.53 22.37
N ARG A 428 -6.28 -1.70 22.25
CA ARG A 428 -7.23 -1.97 21.16
C ARG A 428 -8.61 -2.30 21.71
N LYS A 429 -9.60 -1.49 21.32
CA LYS A 429 -11.03 -1.74 21.59
C LYS A 429 -11.73 -2.24 20.32
N LEU A 430 -11.95 -3.55 20.21
CA LEU A 430 -12.44 -4.17 18.96
C LEU A 430 -13.88 -3.76 18.59
N GLY A 431 -14.72 -3.55 19.61
CA GLY A 431 -16.12 -3.13 19.49
C GLY A 431 -16.82 -3.28 20.85
N GLU A 432 -18.07 -2.83 20.94
CA GLU A 432 -18.90 -3.09 22.12
C GLU A 432 -19.04 -4.61 22.36
N GLY A 433 -19.07 -5.01 23.63
CA GLY A 433 -19.12 -6.42 24.04
C GLY A 433 -17.76 -7.11 24.21
N PHE A 434 -16.68 -6.57 23.64
CA PHE A 434 -15.32 -7.08 23.85
C PHE A 434 -14.56 -6.30 24.92
N LYS A 435 -13.82 -7.00 25.79
CA LYS A 435 -12.85 -6.35 26.68
C LYS A 435 -11.78 -5.59 25.87
N SER A 436 -11.30 -4.48 26.44
CA SER A 436 -10.17 -3.74 25.85
C SER A 436 -8.90 -4.59 25.95
N LEU A 437 -8.15 -4.66 24.86
CA LEU A 437 -6.82 -5.27 24.87
C LEU A 437 -5.81 -4.23 25.32
N GLU A 438 -5.24 -4.41 26.51
CA GLU A 438 -4.22 -3.51 27.04
C GLU A 438 -2.86 -3.72 26.37
N PRO A 439 -1.99 -2.69 26.28
CA PRO A 439 -0.69 -2.77 25.61
C PRO A 439 0.11 -4.00 26.03
N GLY A 440 0.72 -4.67 25.04
CA GLY A 440 1.45 -5.92 25.24
C GLY A 440 0.77 -7.14 24.63
N TRP A 441 -0.49 -7.04 24.22
CA TRP A 441 -1.20 -8.13 23.53
C TRP A 441 -0.48 -8.57 22.24
N TYR A 442 -0.53 -9.87 21.94
CA TYR A 442 -0.03 -10.45 20.68
C TYR A 442 -1.14 -10.64 19.66
N SER A 443 -0.76 -10.86 18.40
CA SER A 443 -1.69 -11.16 17.31
C SER A 443 -1.19 -12.37 16.52
N ALA A 444 -2.05 -13.36 16.26
CA ALA A 444 -1.69 -14.50 15.42
C ALA A 444 -1.31 -14.05 13.99
N MET A 445 -1.93 -12.98 13.49
CA MET A 445 -1.56 -12.38 12.20
C MET A 445 -0.16 -11.75 12.26
N ALA A 446 0.20 -11.10 13.37
CA ALA A 446 1.56 -10.57 13.56
C ALA A 446 2.58 -11.70 13.57
N GLN A 447 2.32 -12.75 14.36
CA GLN A 447 3.20 -13.90 14.44
C GLN A 447 3.37 -14.58 13.08
N GLY A 448 2.27 -14.86 12.37
CA GLY A 448 2.30 -15.52 11.08
C GLY A 448 3.06 -14.74 10.01
N GLN A 449 2.77 -13.45 9.86
CA GLN A 449 3.46 -12.63 8.86
C GLN A 449 4.93 -12.40 9.20
N ALA A 450 5.26 -12.28 10.49
CA ALA A 450 6.65 -12.21 10.92
C ALA A 450 7.40 -13.52 10.62
N ILE A 451 6.80 -14.68 10.91
CA ILE A 451 7.35 -15.99 10.54
C ILE A 451 7.62 -16.06 9.03
N SER A 452 6.64 -15.71 8.19
CA SER A 452 6.80 -15.70 6.73
C SER A 452 7.92 -14.78 6.25
N THR A 453 8.15 -13.66 6.94
CA THR A 453 9.24 -12.72 6.64
C THR A 453 10.60 -13.34 7.01
N LEU A 454 10.70 -13.87 8.23
CA LEU A 454 11.93 -14.46 8.78
C LEU A 454 12.34 -15.74 8.05
N VAL A 455 11.38 -16.58 7.64
CA VAL A 455 11.64 -17.76 6.81
C VAL A 455 12.28 -17.37 5.48
N ARG A 456 11.75 -16.34 4.80
CA ARG A 456 12.33 -15.82 3.56
C ARG A 456 13.74 -15.26 3.78
N ALA A 457 13.99 -14.59 4.90
CA ALA A 457 15.30 -14.07 5.25
C ALA A 457 16.31 -15.21 5.45
N TYR A 458 15.92 -16.23 6.22
CA TYR A 458 16.72 -17.44 6.40
C TYR A 458 17.00 -18.15 5.07
N LEU A 459 15.99 -18.31 4.20
CA LEU A 459 16.18 -19.00 2.93
C LEU A 459 17.17 -18.27 2.01
N LEU A 460 17.24 -16.95 2.07
CA LEU A 460 18.20 -16.14 1.32
C LEU A 460 19.61 -16.16 1.90
N THR A 461 19.75 -16.01 3.22
CA THR A 461 21.07 -15.78 3.86
C THR A 461 21.68 -17.04 4.46
N LYS A 462 20.84 -18.04 4.73
CA LYS A 462 21.14 -19.21 5.58
C LYS A 462 21.58 -18.85 7.01
N ASP A 463 21.34 -17.60 7.45
CA ASP A 463 21.60 -17.19 8.82
C ASP A 463 20.51 -17.72 9.76
N HIS A 464 20.92 -18.65 10.62
CA HIS A 464 20.05 -19.32 11.57
C HIS A 464 19.42 -18.39 12.62
N ILE A 465 19.90 -17.16 12.79
CA ILE A 465 19.24 -16.16 13.66
C ILE A 465 17.78 -15.95 13.21
N PHE A 466 17.53 -15.86 11.90
CA PHE A 466 16.18 -15.70 11.37
C PHE A 466 15.31 -16.93 11.61
N LEU A 467 15.84 -18.13 11.35
CA LEU A 467 15.12 -19.38 11.58
C LEU A 467 14.79 -19.57 13.07
N ASN A 468 15.73 -19.30 13.97
CA ASN A 468 15.53 -19.44 15.41
C ASN A 468 14.49 -18.43 15.93
N SER A 469 14.46 -17.21 15.39
CA SER A 469 13.41 -16.23 15.70
C SER A 469 12.04 -16.72 15.20
N ALA A 470 11.95 -17.26 13.98
CA ALA A 470 10.72 -17.84 13.45
C ALA A 470 10.22 -19.04 14.28
N LEU A 471 11.12 -19.92 14.73
CA LEU A 471 10.79 -21.04 15.63
C LEU A 471 10.25 -20.55 16.98
N ARG A 472 10.86 -19.53 17.58
CA ARG A 472 10.34 -18.94 18.84
C ARG A 472 8.94 -18.34 18.67
N ALA A 473 8.63 -17.85 17.47
CA ALA A 473 7.36 -17.18 17.18
C ALA A 473 6.13 -18.10 17.20
N THR A 474 6.30 -19.41 17.28
CA THR A 474 5.19 -20.37 17.47
C THR A 474 4.71 -20.41 18.92
N ALA A 475 5.50 -19.92 19.88
CA ALA A 475 5.18 -20.05 21.30
C ALA A 475 3.81 -19.43 21.70
N PRO A 476 3.42 -18.22 21.25
CA PRO A 476 2.12 -17.64 21.60
C PRO A 476 0.90 -18.46 21.16
N TYR A 477 1.04 -19.30 20.12
CA TYR A 477 -0.05 -20.14 19.61
C TYR A 477 -0.48 -21.26 20.57
N LYS A 478 0.37 -21.58 21.56
CA LYS A 478 0.11 -22.65 22.53
C LYS A 478 -0.72 -22.18 23.74
N PHE A 479 -0.79 -20.88 23.98
CA PHE A 479 -1.43 -20.31 25.16
C PHE A 479 -2.74 -19.62 24.80
N LEU A 480 -3.73 -19.73 25.68
CA LEU A 480 -5.01 -19.05 25.50
C LEU A 480 -4.84 -17.53 25.52
N SER A 481 -5.79 -16.81 24.94
CA SER A 481 -5.84 -15.34 24.94
C SER A 481 -5.66 -14.75 26.35
N GLU A 482 -6.33 -15.31 27.35
CA GLU A 482 -6.25 -14.88 28.76
C GLU A 482 -4.90 -15.19 29.42
N GLN A 483 -4.12 -16.12 28.85
CA GLN A 483 -2.79 -16.50 29.30
C GLN A 483 -1.69 -15.76 28.53
N HIS A 484 -2.03 -14.62 27.93
CA HIS A 484 -1.12 -13.82 27.11
C HIS A 484 -0.62 -14.57 25.87
N GLY A 485 -1.45 -15.47 25.34
CA GLY A 485 -1.24 -16.12 24.05
C GLY A 485 -2.19 -15.61 22.98
N VAL A 486 -2.31 -16.36 21.89
CA VAL A 486 -3.20 -16.05 20.76
C VAL A 486 -4.20 -17.18 20.47
N LYS A 487 -4.26 -18.22 21.31
CA LYS A 487 -5.19 -19.33 21.11
C LYS A 487 -6.60 -18.97 21.61
N ALA A 488 -7.59 -19.36 20.83
CA ALA A 488 -8.99 -19.51 21.22
C ALA A 488 -9.46 -20.93 20.90
N VAL A 489 -10.60 -21.34 21.45
CA VAL A 489 -11.22 -22.63 21.15
C VAL A 489 -12.70 -22.39 20.85
N PHE A 490 -13.10 -22.58 19.60
CA PHE A 490 -14.49 -22.45 19.19
C PHE A 490 -15.29 -23.66 19.67
N MET A 491 -16.32 -23.40 20.48
CA MET A 491 -17.27 -24.40 20.99
C MET A 491 -16.60 -25.63 21.61
N ASN A 492 -15.52 -25.41 22.37
CA ASN A 492 -14.72 -26.47 23.01
C ASN A 492 -14.16 -27.54 22.06
N LYS A 493 -14.08 -27.26 20.75
CA LYS A 493 -13.74 -28.26 19.73
C LYS A 493 -12.62 -27.81 18.80
N HIS A 494 -12.71 -26.60 18.24
CA HIS A 494 -11.82 -26.16 17.17
C HIS A 494 -10.81 -25.14 17.67
N ASP A 495 -9.51 -25.45 17.55
CA ASP A 495 -8.44 -24.52 17.88
C ASP A 495 -8.43 -23.36 16.88
N TRP A 496 -8.29 -22.14 17.38
CA TRP A 496 -8.23 -20.94 16.56
C TRP A 496 -7.08 -20.03 17.02
N TYR A 497 -6.47 -19.31 16.08
CA TYR A 497 -5.39 -18.38 16.34
C TYR A 497 -5.86 -16.96 16.06
N GLU A 498 -6.03 -16.19 17.12
CA GLU A 498 -6.73 -14.91 17.14
C GLU A 498 -5.89 -13.76 16.55
N GLU A 499 -6.45 -13.03 15.58
CA GLU A 499 -5.91 -11.74 15.17
C GLU A 499 -5.94 -10.75 16.35
N TYR A 500 -7.03 -10.79 17.11
CA TYR A 500 -7.25 -10.03 18.33
C TYR A 500 -7.62 -11.01 19.46
N PRO A 501 -6.74 -11.27 20.43
CA PRO A 501 -6.97 -12.24 21.51
C PRO A 501 -7.94 -11.67 22.57
N THR A 502 -9.19 -11.39 22.16
CA THR A 502 -10.22 -10.77 23.00
C THR A 502 -10.90 -11.76 23.94
N THR A 503 -11.56 -11.21 24.97
CA THR A 503 -12.56 -11.92 25.77
C THR A 503 -13.91 -11.21 25.62
N PRO A 504 -14.97 -11.90 25.13
CA PRO A 504 -14.94 -13.23 24.53
C PRO A 504 -14.11 -13.26 23.23
N SER A 505 -13.79 -14.46 22.73
CA SER A 505 -13.06 -14.66 21.47
C SER A 505 -13.77 -14.04 20.27
N SER A 506 -12.99 -13.53 19.30
CA SER A 506 -13.51 -12.77 18.16
C SER A 506 -13.59 -13.59 16.87
N PHE A 507 -12.65 -14.52 16.68
CA PHE A 507 -12.56 -15.38 15.49
C PHE A 507 -12.52 -14.58 14.19
N VAL A 508 -11.51 -13.71 14.04
CA VAL A 508 -11.31 -13.00 12.76
C VAL A 508 -10.70 -13.94 11.71
N LEU A 509 -11.34 -14.04 10.54
CA LEU A 509 -10.99 -15.02 9.50
C LEU A 509 -9.63 -14.74 8.83
N ASN A 510 -9.44 -13.51 8.35
CA ASN A 510 -8.25 -13.18 7.55
C ASN A 510 -6.95 -13.32 8.37
N GLY A 511 -6.93 -12.85 9.62
CA GLY A 511 -5.75 -12.95 10.48
C GLY A 511 -5.41 -14.39 10.84
N PHE A 512 -6.44 -15.24 11.04
CA PHE A 512 -6.24 -16.68 11.24
C PHE A 512 -5.58 -17.33 10.03
N MET A 513 -6.07 -17.09 8.82
CA MET A 513 -5.46 -17.68 7.61
C MET A 513 -4.01 -17.20 7.39
N TYR A 514 -3.68 -15.93 7.67
CA TYR A 514 -2.29 -15.48 7.64
C TYR A 514 -1.40 -16.18 8.67
N SER A 515 -1.95 -16.48 9.84
CA SER A 515 -1.24 -17.26 10.86
C SER A 515 -0.90 -18.67 10.38
N LEU A 516 -1.82 -19.33 9.67
CA LEU A 516 -1.61 -20.66 9.08
C LEU A 516 -0.57 -20.63 7.96
N ILE A 517 -0.57 -19.60 7.11
CA ILE A 517 0.44 -19.44 6.05
C ILE A 517 1.84 -19.29 6.66
N GLY A 518 1.98 -18.53 7.76
CA GLY A 518 3.25 -18.45 8.49
C GLY A 518 3.71 -19.80 9.06
N LEU A 519 2.79 -20.55 9.69
CA LEU A 519 3.10 -21.88 10.21
C LEU A 519 3.47 -22.88 9.08
N TYR A 520 2.84 -22.75 7.91
CA TYR A 520 3.20 -23.51 6.72
C TYR A 520 4.62 -23.17 6.26
N ASP A 521 4.95 -21.89 6.09
CA ASP A 521 6.29 -21.45 5.68
C ASP A 521 7.37 -22.05 6.60
N LEU A 522 7.12 -22.03 7.91
CA LEU A 522 8.05 -22.54 8.91
C LEU A 522 8.16 -24.06 8.90
N LYS A 523 7.04 -24.80 8.83
CA LYS A 523 7.08 -26.28 8.86
C LYS A 523 7.80 -26.84 7.63
N GLU A 524 7.63 -26.21 6.47
CA GLU A 524 8.29 -26.61 5.22
C GLU A 524 9.78 -26.28 5.22
N THR A 525 10.21 -25.28 6.00
CA THR A 525 11.59 -24.80 6.01
C THR A 525 12.44 -25.40 7.14
N ALA A 526 11.86 -25.62 8.31
CA ALA A 526 12.61 -26.02 9.52
C ALA A 526 12.98 -27.52 9.56
N GLY A 527 12.51 -28.33 8.60
CA GLY A 527 12.68 -29.77 8.58
C GLY A 527 11.88 -30.49 9.68
N GLU A 528 11.93 -31.83 9.69
CA GLU A 528 11.02 -32.64 10.50
C GLU A 528 11.15 -32.41 12.01
N LYS A 529 12.38 -32.25 12.52
CA LYS A 529 12.65 -32.15 13.95
C LYS A 529 12.29 -30.78 14.52
N LEU A 530 12.81 -29.70 13.92
CA LEU A 530 12.56 -28.33 14.41
C LEU A 530 11.17 -27.84 14.00
N GLY A 531 10.67 -28.25 12.84
CA GLY A 531 9.35 -27.87 12.34
C GLY A 531 8.17 -28.61 12.99
N LYS A 532 8.40 -29.57 13.90
CA LYS A 532 7.35 -30.41 14.51
C LYS A 532 6.24 -29.59 15.19
N GLU A 533 6.60 -28.54 15.93
CA GLU A 533 5.61 -27.68 16.59
C GLU A 533 4.78 -26.89 15.58
N ALA A 534 5.43 -26.25 14.60
CA ALA A 534 4.75 -25.52 13.54
C ALA A 534 3.81 -26.42 12.72
N ARG A 535 4.25 -27.66 12.44
CA ARG A 535 3.43 -28.68 11.76
C ARG A 535 2.17 -29.02 12.54
N SER A 536 2.29 -29.32 13.83
CA SER A 536 1.15 -29.66 14.69
C SER A 536 0.13 -28.51 14.78
N LEU A 537 0.61 -27.27 14.93
CA LEU A 537 -0.25 -26.09 14.94
C LEU A 537 -0.94 -25.89 13.57
N TYR A 538 -0.19 -26.00 12.47
CA TYR A 538 -0.75 -25.88 11.13
C TYR A 538 -1.86 -26.91 10.88
N GLU A 539 -1.62 -28.19 11.18
CA GLU A 539 -2.57 -29.28 10.93
C GLU A 539 -3.88 -29.06 11.73
N ARG A 540 -3.79 -28.73 13.01
CA ARG A 540 -4.96 -28.42 13.86
C ARG A 540 -5.72 -27.17 13.40
N GLY A 541 -4.98 -26.15 12.98
CA GLY A 541 -5.55 -24.91 12.46
C GLY A 541 -6.27 -25.12 11.12
N MET A 542 -5.70 -25.91 10.21
CA MET A 542 -6.32 -26.26 8.93
C MET A 542 -7.58 -27.10 9.09
N GLU A 543 -7.59 -28.05 10.05
CA GLU A 543 -8.81 -28.79 10.40
C GLU A 543 -9.93 -27.84 10.84
N SER A 544 -9.60 -26.89 11.72
CA SER A 544 -10.53 -25.89 12.24
C SER A 544 -11.02 -24.94 11.14
N LEU A 545 -10.13 -24.48 10.25
CA LEU A 545 -10.50 -23.64 9.11
C LEU A 545 -11.53 -24.34 8.23
N LYS A 546 -11.30 -25.60 7.86
CA LYS A 546 -12.22 -26.37 7.00
C LYS A 546 -13.60 -26.52 7.64
N ALA A 547 -13.65 -26.80 8.95
CA ALA A 547 -14.92 -26.95 9.67
C ALA A 547 -15.68 -25.63 9.82
N MET A 548 -14.98 -24.52 10.03
CA MET A 548 -15.60 -23.23 10.37
C MET A 548 -15.84 -22.31 9.16
N LEU A 549 -15.25 -22.61 8.00
CA LEU A 549 -15.39 -21.77 6.79
C LEU A 549 -16.85 -21.45 6.40
N PRO A 550 -17.82 -22.38 6.48
CA PRO A 550 -19.22 -22.09 6.19
C PRO A 550 -19.82 -20.98 7.06
N LEU A 551 -19.35 -20.80 8.30
CA LEU A 551 -19.87 -19.79 9.24
C LEU A 551 -19.60 -18.35 8.78
N TYR A 552 -18.67 -18.17 7.84
CA TYR A 552 -18.31 -16.86 7.30
C TYR A 552 -18.99 -16.58 5.95
N ASP A 553 -19.74 -17.51 5.37
CA ASP A 553 -20.40 -17.34 4.08
C ASP A 553 -21.84 -16.84 4.27
N THR A 554 -22.17 -15.65 3.76
CA THR A 554 -23.52 -15.08 3.87
C THR A 554 -24.45 -15.50 2.74
N GLY A 555 -23.95 -16.26 1.77
CA GLY A 555 -24.63 -16.51 0.50
C GLY A 555 -24.50 -15.38 -0.53
N SER A 556 -23.89 -14.24 -0.19
CA SER A 556 -23.69 -13.09 -1.10
C SER A 556 -22.42 -12.27 -0.81
N GLY A 557 -21.61 -12.73 0.14
CA GLY A 557 -20.40 -12.08 0.62
C GLY A 557 -19.80 -12.91 1.74
N THR A 558 -18.89 -12.31 2.50
CA THR A 558 -18.33 -12.96 3.70
C THR A 558 -18.47 -12.10 4.95
N ILE A 559 -18.49 -12.73 6.11
CA ILE A 559 -18.39 -12.07 7.42
C ILE A 559 -16.91 -11.91 7.78
N TYR A 560 -16.55 -10.83 8.47
CA TYR A 560 -15.18 -10.57 8.90
C TYR A 560 -14.76 -11.43 10.10
N ASP A 561 -15.69 -11.60 11.04
CA ASP A 561 -15.49 -12.27 12.32
C ASP A 561 -16.80 -12.91 12.84
N LEU A 562 -16.71 -13.76 13.87
CA LEU A 562 -17.88 -14.44 14.44
C LEU A 562 -18.52 -13.67 15.61
N ARG A 563 -18.36 -12.34 15.70
CA ARG A 563 -18.93 -11.56 16.82
C ARG A 563 -20.45 -11.69 16.94
N HIS A 564 -21.14 -11.91 15.83
CA HIS A 564 -22.59 -12.08 15.81
C HIS A 564 -23.04 -13.32 16.57
N PHE A 565 -22.27 -14.41 16.46
CA PHE A 565 -22.48 -15.63 17.22
C PHE A 565 -22.03 -15.47 18.68
N MET A 566 -20.88 -14.83 18.90
CA MET A 566 -20.27 -14.72 20.24
C MET A 566 -20.96 -13.72 21.16
N LEU A 567 -21.57 -12.67 20.61
CA LEU A 567 -22.19 -11.57 21.35
C LEU A 567 -23.72 -11.46 21.13
N GLY A 568 -24.30 -12.25 20.22
CA GLY A 568 -25.73 -12.17 19.90
C GLY A 568 -26.13 -10.86 19.21
N ILE A 569 -25.24 -10.31 18.37
CA ILE A 569 -25.44 -9.03 17.64
C ILE A 569 -25.45 -9.25 16.12
N ALA A 570 -25.63 -8.17 15.34
CA ALA A 570 -25.58 -8.24 13.88
C ALA A 570 -24.20 -8.71 13.34
N PRO A 571 -24.15 -9.43 12.21
CA PRO A 571 -22.92 -9.78 11.51
C PRO A 571 -22.05 -8.57 11.17
N ASN A 572 -20.76 -8.66 11.48
CA ASN A 572 -19.78 -7.70 10.98
C ASN A 572 -19.35 -8.10 9.56
N LEU A 573 -20.06 -7.60 8.55
CA LEU A 573 -19.80 -7.94 7.15
C LEU A 573 -18.39 -7.50 6.73
N ALA A 574 -17.68 -8.39 6.02
CA ALA A 574 -16.40 -8.05 5.44
C ALA A 574 -16.62 -7.18 4.21
N ARG A 575 -16.14 -5.94 4.27
CA ARG A 575 -16.06 -5.05 3.10
C ARG A 575 -15.32 -5.72 1.92
N TRP A 576 -15.58 -5.27 0.69
CA TRP A 576 -15.16 -6.01 -0.52
C TRP A 576 -13.66 -6.30 -0.63
N ASP A 577 -12.78 -5.43 -0.12
CA ASP A 577 -11.33 -5.69 -0.09
C ASP A 577 -10.94 -6.81 0.88
N TYR A 578 -11.64 -6.94 2.03
CA TYR A 578 -11.47 -8.12 2.89
C TYR A 578 -12.07 -9.37 2.26
N HIS A 579 -13.21 -9.27 1.58
CA HIS A 579 -13.76 -10.41 0.84
C HIS A 579 -12.76 -10.92 -0.22
N THR A 580 -12.15 -10.03 -1.01
CA THR A 580 -11.09 -10.42 -1.94
C THR A 580 -9.84 -10.95 -1.23
N THR A 581 -9.53 -10.46 -0.02
CA THR A 581 -8.44 -11.01 0.80
C THR A 581 -8.74 -12.45 1.20
N HIS A 582 -9.97 -12.73 1.65
CA HIS A 582 -10.39 -14.09 1.99
C HIS A 582 -10.28 -15.03 0.78
N ILE A 583 -10.72 -14.57 -0.41
CA ILE A 583 -10.58 -15.34 -1.65
C ILE A 583 -9.10 -15.60 -1.97
N ASN A 584 -8.23 -14.59 -1.89
CA ASN A 584 -6.80 -14.74 -2.19
C ASN A 584 -6.12 -15.74 -1.23
N GLN A 585 -6.48 -15.70 0.06
CA GLN A 585 -5.96 -16.62 1.07
C GLN A 585 -6.42 -18.05 0.81
N LEU A 586 -7.72 -18.27 0.55
CA LEU A 586 -8.21 -19.61 0.22
C LEU A 586 -7.66 -20.14 -1.10
N GLN A 587 -7.46 -19.27 -2.09
CA GLN A 587 -6.84 -19.64 -3.36
C GLN A 587 -5.40 -20.11 -3.14
N LEU A 588 -4.62 -19.38 -2.32
CA LEU A 588 -3.29 -19.81 -1.91
C LEU A 588 -3.34 -21.17 -1.19
N LEU A 589 -4.19 -21.30 -0.17
CA LEU A 589 -4.31 -22.55 0.60
C LEU A 589 -4.73 -23.74 -0.28
N SER A 590 -5.56 -23.51 -1.29
CA SER A 590 -5.97 -24.56 -2.25
C SER A 590 -4.84 -25.10 -3.12
N THR A 591 -3.68 -24.45 -3.14
CA THR A 591 -2.48 -24.92 -3.86
C THR A 591 -1.51 -25.72 -2.99
N ILE A 592 -1.74 -25.75 -1.68
CA ILE A 592 -0.90 -26.46 -0.70
C ILE A 592 -1.69 -27.48 0.14
N ASP A 593 -3.02 -27.51 -0.03
CA ASP A 593 -3.95 -28.49 0.52
C ASP A 593 -5.05 -28.77 -0.52
N GLU A 594 -5.16 -30.01 -0.96
CA GLU A 594 -6.05 -30.45 -2.05
C GLU A 594 -7.52 -30.62 -1.65
N SER A 595 -7.90 -30.25 -0.41
CA SER A 595 -9.28 -30.39 0.07
C SER A 595 -10.27 -29.63 -0.83
N PRO A 596 -11.32 -30.30 -1.38
CA PRO A 596 -12.26 -29.69 -2.33
C PRO A 596 -12.95 -28.42 -1.80
N ILE A 597 -13.17 -28.35 -0.49
CA ILE A 597 -13.82 -27.23 0.19
C ILE A 597 -13.17 -25.87 -0.18
N PHE A 598 -11.85 -25.79 -0.33
CA PHE A 598 -11.20 -24.54 -0.69
C PHE A 598 -11.55 -24.12 -2.12
N LYS A 599 -11.49 -25.04 -3.08
CA LYS A 599 -11.81 -24.77 -4.49
C LYS A 599 -13.29 -24.39 -4.66
N GLU A 600 -14.19 -25.05 -3.93
CA GLU A 600 -15.63 -24.74 -3.94
C GLU A 600 -15.93 -23.36 -3.37
N PHE A 601 -15.36 -23.02 -2.21
CA PHE A 601 -15.56 -21.71 -1.59
C PHE A 601 -14.93 -20.59 -2.41
N VAL A 602 -13.72 -20.78 -2.96
CA VAL A 602 -13.09 -19.80 -3.88
C VAL A 602 -13.98 -19.56 -5.09
N LYS A 603 -14.51 -20.61 -5.73
CA LYS A 603 -15.40 -20.48 -6.90
C LYS A 603 -16.67 -19.70 -6.54
N ARG A 604 -17.31 -20.04 -5.43
CA ARG A 604 -18.55 -19.40 -4.97
C ARG A 604 -18.31 -17.94 -4.58
N TRP A 605 -17.30 -17.65 -3.77
CA TRP A 605 -16.98 -16.29 -3.32
C TRP A 605 -16.54 -15.38 -4.48
N LYS A 606 -15.80 -15.91 -5.47
CA LYS A 606 -15.52 -15.17 -6.71
C LYS A 606 -16.80 -14.72 -7.44
N SER A 607 -17.86 -15.53 -7.40
CA SER A 607 -19.12 -15.20 -8.05
C SER A 607 -19.86 -14.04 -7.37
N TYR A 608 -19.69 -13.88 -6.05
CA TYR A 608 -20.31 -12.80 -5.28
C TYR A 608 -19.83 -11.42 -5.73
N LEU A 609 -18.57 -11.30 -6.19
CA LEU A 609 -18.02 -10.07 -6.78
C LEU A 609 -18.76 -9.60 -8.05
N LYS A 610 -19.59 -10.46 -8.63
CA LYS A 610 -20.43 -10.15 -9.81
C LYS A 610 -21.93 -10.22 -9.51
N GLY A 611 -22.32 -10.17 -8.23
CA GLY A 611 -23.71 -10.12 -7.80
C GLY A 611 -24.43 -11.47 -7.79
N SER A 612 -23.72 -12.58 -8.04
CA SER A 612 -24.28 -13.91 -7.83
C SER A 612 -24.57 -14.15 -6.35
N ARG A 613 -25.56 -14.99 -6.08
CA ARG A 613 -25.97 -15.38 -4.72
C ARG A 613 -26.07 -16.89 -4.63
N ALA A 614 -25.91 -17.44 -3.43
CA ALA A 614 -26.36 -18.80 -3.14
C ALA A 614 -27.86 -18.91 -3.44
N LYS A 615 -28.31 -20.09 -3.90
CA LYS A 615 -29.72 -20.34 -4.13
C LYS A 615 -30.48 -20.22 -2.81
N HIS A 616 -31.63 -19.56 -2.82
CA HIS A 616 -32.61 -19.73 -1.75
C HIS A 616 -33.32 -21.10 -1.91
N ASN A 617 -34.10 -21.48 -0.90
CA ASN A 617 -34.86 -22.74 -0.89
C ASN A 617 -35.96 -22.79 -1.95
#